data_AF-A0A368UQL2-F1
#
_entry.id   AF-A0A368UQL2-F1
#
_cell.length_a   1.000
_cell.length_b   1.000
_cell.length_c   1.000
_cell.angle_alpha   90.00
_cell.angle_beta   90.00
_cell.angle_gamma   90.00
#
_symmetry.space_group_name_H-M   'P 1'
#
loop_
_entity.id
_entity.type
_entity.pdbx_description
1 polymer ?
#
loop_
_entity_poly.entity_id
_entity_poly.type
_entity_poly.pdbx_seq_one_letter_code
_entity_poly.pdbx_strand_id
1 'polypeptide(L)' 'MQTINIQLNRSQFLKSIRKMDEKDKLAIYEELKHSLFPMRFEKLLKSTQSDEISFDEITKEVEDVRQQRYEEGKQGK' A
#
# COMPACT_ATOMS: atom_id res chain seq x y z
N MET A 1 25.76 -37.02 0.91
CA MET A 1 25.55 -35.90 1.85
C MET A 1 24.20 -36.10 2.52
N GLN A 2 24.16 -36.27 3.84
CA GLN A 2 22.89 -36.40 4.56
C GLN A 2 22.25 -35.01 4.66
N THR A 3 21.11 -34.84 4.00
CA THR A 3 20.31 -33.60 4.05
C THR A 3 19.56 -33.59 5.37
N ILE A 4 20.06 -32.82 6.34
CA ILE A 4 19.36 -32.61 7.62
C ILE A 4 18.23 -31.61 7.33
N ASN A 5 16.99 -32.09 7.33
CA ASN A 5 15.82 -31.22 7.16
C ASN A 5 15.49 -30.57 8.50
N ILE A 6 16.09 -29.41 8.77
CA ILE A 6 15.85 -28.67 10.01
C ILE A 6 14.54 -27.90 9.85
N GLN A 7 13.46 -28.40 10.47
CA GLN A 7 12.23 -27.63 10.63
C GLN A 7 12.44 -26.55 11.68
N LEU A 8 12.96 -25.39 11.25
CA LEU A 8 13.09 -24.20 12.08
C LEU A 8 11.74 -23.47 12.15
N ASN A 9 11.19 -23.36 13.36
CA ASN A 9 10.06 -22.47 13.57
C ASN A 9 10.52 -21.00 13.60
N ARG A 10 9.59 -20.06 13.38
CA ARG A 10 9.89 -18.61 13.33
C ARG A 10 10.67 -18.12 14.54
N SER A 11 10.34 -18.62 15.73
CA SER A 11 10.98 -18.20 16.97
C SER A 11 12.45 -18.66 17.07
N GLN A 12 12.75 -19.86 16.58
CA GLN A 12 14.10 -20.40 16.52
C GLN A 12 14.93 -19.66 15.46
N PHE A 13 14.34 -19.37 14.30
CA PHE A 13 15.01 -18.58 13.26
C PHE A 13 15.40 -17.18 13.76
N LEU A 14 14.50 -16.48 14.46
CA LEU A 14 14.79 -15.18 15.05
C LEU A 14 15.87 -15.25 16.13
N LYS A 15 15.91 -16.33 16.94
CA LYS A 15 16.99 -16.56 17.91
C LYS A 15 18.34 -16.74 17.21
N SER A 16 18.37 -17.42 16.07
CA SER A 16 19.57 -17.58 15.26
C SER A 16 20.04 -16.24 14.68
N ILE A 17 19.14 -15.46 14.08
CA ILE A 17 19.47 -14.12 13.55
C ILE A 17 20.04 -13.22 14.65
N ARG A 18 19.48 -13.23 15.86
CA ARG A 18 19.98 -12.40 16.96
C ARG A 18 21.44 -12.68 17.32
N LYS A 19 21.90 -13.92 17.16
CA LYS A 19 23.27 -14.35 17.45
C LYS A 19 24.27 -14.05 16.32
N MET A 20 23.79 -13.66 15.14
CA MET A 20 24.66 -13.29 14.01
C MET A 20 25.35 -11.95 14.28
N ASP A 21 26.46 -11.71 13.57
CA ASP A 21 27.13 -10.43 13.59
C ASP A 21 26.28 -9.35 12.88
N GLU A 22 26.68 -8.09 12.99
CA GLU A 22 25.93 -6.98 12.40
C GLU A 22 25.93 -7.03 10.88
N LYS A 23 27.02 -7.51 10.26
CA LYS A 23 27.17 -7.56 8.81
C LYS A 23 26.20 -8.56 8.18
N ASP A 24 26.08 -9.75 8.76
CA ASP A 24 25.16 -10.79 8.26
C ASP A 24 23.70 -10.38 8.50
N LYS A 25 23.40 -9.74 9.63
CA LYS A 25 22.06 -9.18 9.89
C LYS A 25 21.68 -8.15 8.82
N LEU A 26 22.63 -7.31 8.42
CA LEU A 26 22.41 -6.27 7.42
C LEU A 26 22.22 -6.86 6.02
N ALA A 27 22.97 -7.91 5.69
CA ALA A 27 22.78 -8.66 4.44
C ALA A 27 21.38 -9.29 4.35
N ILE A 28 20.95 -9.97 5.42
CA ILE A 28 19.59 -10.56 5.51
C ILE A 28 18.52 -9.47 5.38
N TYR A 29 18.73 -8.32 6.04
CA TYR A 29 17.81 -7.20 5.94
C TYR A 29 17.67 -6.69 4.49
N GLU A 30 18.77 -6.49 3.77
CA GLU A 30 18.72 -6.01 2.38
C GLU A 30 18.03 -7.03 1.46
N GLU A 31 18.29 -8.32 1.62
CA GLU A 31 17.64 -9.38 0.84
C GLU A 31 16.13 -9.45 1.12
N LEU A 32 15.73 -9.37 2.40
CA LEU A 32 14.32 -9.29 2.78
C LEU A 32 13.66 -8.00 2.27
N LYS A 33 14.37 -6.88 2.30
CA LYS A 33 13.87 -5.61 1.77
C LYS A 33 13.64 -5.68 0.27
N HIS A 34 14.53 -6.33 -0.50
CA HIS A 34 14.32 -6.53 -1.93
C HIS A 34 13.13 -7.44 -2.23
N SER A 35 13.02 -8.59 -1.55
CA SER A 35 11.91 -9.53 -1.76
C SER A 35 10.54 -8.98 -1.34
N LEU A 36 10.49 -8.13 -0.30
CA LEU A 36 9.26 -7.49 0.17
C LEU A 36 8.90 -6.20 -0.59
N PHE A 37 9.74 -5.78 -1.54
CA PHE A 37 9.49 -4.58 -2.33
C PHE A 37 8.15 -4.58 -3.09
N PRO A 38 7.76 -5.66 -3.80
CA PRO A 38 6.50 -5.69 -4.54
C PRO A 38 5.28 -5.52 -3.63
N MET A 39 5.27 -6.19 -2.47
CA MET A 39 4.17 -6.08 -1.50
C MET A 39 4.05 -4.67 -0.92
N ARG A 40 5.18 -3.98 -0.68
CA ARG A 40 5.17 -2.59 -0.22
C ARG A 40 4.65 -1.64 -1.28
N PHE A 41 5.01 -1.87 -2.55
CA PHE A 41 4.51 -1.08 -3.67
C PHE A 41 3.02 -1.29 -3.90
N GLU A 42 2.53 -2.52 -3.81
CA GLU A 42 1.10 -2.81 -3.93
C GLU A 42 0.31 -2.16 -2.79
N LYS A 43 0.84 -2.21 -1.56
CA LYS A 43 0.23 -1.54 -0.41
C LYS A 43 0.21 -0.02 -0.59
N LEU A 44 1.30 0.55 -1.11
CA LEU A 44 1.39 1.98 -1.40
C LEU A 44 0.38 2.37 -2.50
N LEU A 45 0.34 1.62 -3.61
CA LEU A 45 -0.60 1.83 -4.70
C LEU A 45 -2.05 1.84 -4.22
N LYS A 46 -2.44 0.85 -3.41
CA LYS A 46 -3.78 0.78 -2.79
C LYS A 46 -4.06 1.95 -1.86
N SER A 47 -3.04 2.43 -1.13
CA SER A 47 -3.21 3.59 -0.24
C SER A 47 -3.28 4.92 -0.98
N THR A 48 -2.75 4.99 -2.20
CA THR A 48 -2.75 6.20 -3.05
C THR A 48 -3.85 6.20 -4.10
N GLN A 49 -4.47 5.05 -4.37
CA GLN A 49 -5.67 4.98 -5.19
C GLN A 49 -6.77 5.74 -4.46
N SER A 50 -7.11 6.92 -4.98
CA SER A 50 -8.40 7.54 -4.73
C SER A 50 -9.48 6.74 -5.45
N ASP A 51 -10.70 6.80 -4.94
CA ASP A 51 -11.85 6.26 -5.65
C ASP A 51 -11.87 6.84 -7.09
N GLU A 52 -12.00 5.96 -8.08
CA GLU A 52 -12.13 6.38 -9.47
C GLU A 52 -13.45 7.15 -9.59
N ILE A 53 -13.36 8.46 -9.85
CA ILE A 53 -14.54 9.28 -10.10
C ILE A 53 -15.00 8.98 -11.53
N SER A 54 -16.22 8.48 -11.66
CA SER A 54 -16.84 8.20 -12.95
C SER A 54 -17.25 9.49 -13.67
N PHE A 55 -17.35 9.43 -15.01
CA PHE A 55 -17.91 10.56 -15.78
C PHE A 55 -19.32 10.94 -15.33
N ASP A 56 -20.13 9.97 -14.91
CA ASP A 56 -21.49 10.21 -14.42
C ASP A 56 -21.50 11.02 -13.12
N GLU A 57 -20.58 10.72 -12.18
CA GLU A 57 -20.41 11.49 -10.94
C GLU A 57 -19.93 12.92 -11.22
N ILE A 58 -19.02 13.10 -12.19
CA ILE A 58 -18.60 14.42 -12.65
C ILE A 58 -19.78 15.19 -13.24
N THR A 59 -20.55 14.56 -14.12
CA THR A 59 -21.72 15.20 -14.75
C THR A 59 -22.76 15.59 -13.71
N LYS A 60 -23.03 14.71 -12.74
CA LYS A 60 -23.98 15.00 -11.66
C LYS A 60 -23.56 16.22 -10.84
N GLU A 61 -22.31 16.28 -10.40
CA GLU A 61 -21.80 17.43 -9.64
C GLU A 61 -21.88 18.73 -10.46
N VAL A 62 -21.55 18.67 -11.75
CA VAL A 62 -21.64 19.85 -12.64
C VAL A 62 -23.09 20.32 -12.81
N GLU A 63 -24.04 19.42 -12.98
CA GLU A 63 -25.46 19.77 -13.11
C GLU A 63 -26.05 20.27 -11.80
N ASP A 64 -25.67 19.69 -10.65
CA ASP A 64 -26.08 20.16 -9.33
C ASP A 64 -25.59 21.61 -9.11
N VAL A 65 -24.34 21.92 -9.44
CA VAL A 65 -23.80 23.30 -9.37
C VAL A 65 -24.49 24.24 -10.37
N ARG A 66 -24.81 23.77 -11.58
CA ARG A 66 -25.56 24.58 -12.57
C ARG A 66 -26.94 24.93 -12.07
N GLN A 67 -27.64 23.97 -11.48
CA GLN A 67 -28.97 24.16 -10.93
C GLN A 67 -28.94 25.12 -9.74
N GLN A 68 -28.00 24.94 -8.81
CA GLN A 68 -27.82 25.84 -7.67
C GLN A 68 -27.60 27.29 -8.14
N ARG A 69 -26.69 27.53 -9.10
CA ARG A 69 -26.45 28.89 -9.65
C ARG A 69 -27.68 29.48 -10.33
N TYR A 70 -28.46 28.65 -11.01
CA TYR A 70 -29.67 29.09 -11.69
C TYR A 70 -30.76 29.49 -10.68
N GLU A 71 -30.91 28.73 -9.59
CA GLU A 71 -31.84 29.04 -8.50
C GLU A 71 -31.42 30.29 -7.72
N GLU A 72 -30.13 30.42 -7.36
CA GLU A 72 -29.59 31.63 -6.71
C GLU A 72 -29.72 32.87 -7.62
N GLY A 73 -29.46 32.73 -8.92
CA GLY A 73 -29.64 33.80 -9.91
C GLY A 73 -31.10 34.19 -10.16
N LYS A 74 -32.07 33.33 -9.81
CA LYS A 74 -33.51 33.63 -9.85
C LYS A 74 -34.01 34.41 -8.63
N GLN A 75 -33.36 34.28 -7.48
CA GLN A 75 -33.75 35.02 -6.26
C GLN A 75 -33.34 36.51 -6.29
N GLY A 76 -32.55 36.92 -7.28
CA GLY A 76 -32.11 38.31 -7.48
C GLY A 76 -32.88 39.13 -8.52
N LYS A 77 -34.04 38.66 -9.01
CA LYS A 77 -34.93 39.40 -9.92
C LYS A 77 -36.33 39.58 -9.35
#